data_AF-A0A430LU76-F1
#
_entry.id   AF-A0A430LU76-F1
#
_cell.length_a   1.000
_cell.length_b   1.000
_cell.length_c   1.000
_cell.angle_alpha   90.00
_cell.angle_beta   90.00
_cell.angle_gamma   90.00
#
_symmetry.space_group_name_H-M   'P 1'
#
loop_
_entity.id
_entity.type
_entity.pdbx_description
1 polymer ?
#
loop_
_entity_poly.entity_id
_entity_poly.type
_entity_poly.pdbx_seq_one_letter_code
_entity_poly.pdbx_strand_id
1 'polypeptide(L)'
;MLSRSGSELVLLTFATPPRTIRSTSTLTRLTKSWEHATSKQRRNVITVGGSGVALFALALANREGTKYASDPRDAKALSTVPFGKLVSGWLAFAFCSSPTWVDMSETLYSIVSSIPIVSSVSHAFIMQTFFNQFPGGETTEKCAPKIEALRKNHIGTIFGYNIEGRAQGKLAKQFCPDTRATSGDNRGWVRIKVTGLLPHPVALEHDPNAILEARRQQGLDKDVPYPGLPHDGDWEAALKGKDVTDSDREQLLSLRATLESIASKARENDVRIVIDAEQTWYQPVIDSLTDELMQKYNTLDGPATCIASFQAYLRRYPQLLDQQIRRADEKGYKLLFKQTRGAYMVSEAERWRIGGKEGQEPVWASKEETDASFNYGVEKMLSTIADQVHSTGHSRIGAVFATHNSISVDLGIKLMEKYDLAERKTGNERL
;
A
#
# COMPACT_ATOMS: atom_id res chain seq x y z
N MET A 1 -10.21 19.08 -12.33
CA MET A 1 -11.05 19.75 -11.31
C MET A 1 -12.53 19.40 -11.50
N LEU A 2 -12.98 18.31 -10.86
CA LEU A 2 -14.35 17.79 -10.93
C LEU A 2 -15.28 18.59 -10.00
N SER A 3 -16.53 18.83 -10.40
CA SER A 3 -17.50 19.64 -9.63
C SER A 3 -18.86 18.95 -9.58
N ARG A 4 -19.22 18.53 -8.35
CA ARG A 4 -20.54 18.20 -7.80
C ARG A 4 -21.43 17.15 -8.52
N SER A 5 -21.47 15.96 -7.93
CA SER A 5 -22.66 15.39 -7.28
C SER A 5 -22.18 14.63 -6.02
N GLY A 6 -23.05 14.37 -5.03
CA GLY A 6 -22.74 14.07 -3.62
C GLY A 6 -22.04 12.74 -3.28
N SER A 7 -20.89 12.45 -3.89
CA SER A 7 -20.04 11.30 -3.54
C SER A 7 -18.56 11.66 -3.49
N GLU A 8 -17.94 11.37 -2.35
CA GLU A 8 -16.54 11.68 -2.06
C GLU A 8 -15.63 10.62 -2.69
N LEU A 9 -15.00 10.94 -3.84
CA LEU A 9 -13.90 10.16 -4.40
C LEU A 9 -12.61 10.98 -4.40
N VAL A 10 -11.60 10.53 -3.65
CA VAL A 10 -10.27 11.15 -3.61
C VAL A 10 -9.34 10.36 -4.53
N LEU A 11 -9.06 10.91 -5.72
CA LEU A 11 -8.08 10.37 -6.66
C LEU A 11 -6.68 10.89 -6.30
N LEU A 12 -5.83 10.03 -5.72
CA LEU A 12 -4.42 10.35 -5.47
C LEU A 12 -3.54 9.72 -6.56
N THR A 13 -3.11 10.53 -7.52
CA THR A 13 -2.22 10.10 -8.61
C THR A 13 -0.77 10.46 -8.28
N PHE A 14 0.13 9.46 -8.28
CA PHE A 14 1.58 9.67 -8.29
C PHE A 14 2.21 8.91 -9.47
N ALA A 15 3.22 9.52 -10.08
CA ALA A 15 3.85 9.05 -11.33
C ALA A 15 4.54 7.68 -11.17
N THR A 16 4.50 6.88 -12.25
CA THR A 16 5.01 5.51 -12.35
C THR A 16 6.50 5.47 -12.74
N PRO A 17 7.33 4.61 -12.12
CA PRO A 17 8.65 4.26 -12.66
C PRO A 17 8.62 3.04 -13.60
N PRO A 18 9.64 2.89 -14.48
CA PRO A 18 9.72 1.77 -15.44
C PRO A 18 10.03 0.43 -14.74
N ARG A 19 9.44 -0.66 -15.26
CA ARG A 19 9.57 -2.04 -14.73
C ARG A 19 10.22 -2.99 -15.74
N THR A 20 11.04 -3.92 -15.24
CA THR A 20 11.84 -4.89 -16.01
C THR A 20 11.36 -6.34 -15.87
N ILE A 21 11.66 -7.14 -16.90
CA ILE A 21 11.35 -8.57 -17.07
C ILE A 21 12.56 -9.45 -16.65
N ARG A 22 12.29 -10.63 -16.07
CA ARG A 22 13.30 -11.62 -15.60
C ARG A 22 13.88 -12.45 -16.76
N SER A 23 15.21 -12.62 -16.76
CA SER A 23 15.91 -13.77 -17.37
C SER A 23 16.85 -14.37 -16.34
N THR A 24 16.54 -15.59 -15.90
CA THR A 24 17.15 -16.28 -14.75
C THR A 24 18.40 -17.09 -15.08
N SER A 25 18.75 -17.30 -16.36
CA SER A 25 19.84 -18.21 -16.74
C SER A 25 21.24 -17.57 -16.71
N THR A 26 21.34 -16.24 -16.79
CA THR A 26 22.64 -15.52 -16.77
C THR A 26 23.16 -15.27 -15.36
N LEU A 27 22.26 -15.24 -14.36
CA LEU A 27 22.55 -14.86 -12.97
C LEU A 27 23.36 -15.92 -12.20
N THR A 28 23.11 -17.20 -12.44
CA THR A 28 23.81 -18.30 -11.74
C THR A 28 25.29 -18.41 -12.12
N ARG A 29 25.67 -17.84 -13.28
CA ARG A 29 27.06 -17.85 -13.78
C ARG A 29 27.90 -16.71 -13.22
N LEU A 30 27.26 -15.58 -12.89
CA LEU A 30 27.91 -14.38 -12.36
C LEU A 30 28.12 -14.45 -10.83
N THR A 31 27.17 -15.04 -10.08
CA THR A 31 27.31 -15.23 -8.62
C THR A 31 28.49 -16.14 -8.26
N LYS A 32 28.65 -17.27 -8.97
CA LYS A 32 29.81 -18.17 -8.81
C LYS A 32 31.15 -17.51 -9.14
N SER A 33 31.16 -16.59 -10.11
CA SER A 33 32.36 -15.83 -10.50
C SER A 33 32.77 -14.80 -9.44
N TRP A 34 31.85 -14.32 -8.60
CA TRP A 34 32.10 -13.24 -7.65
C TRP A 34 32.65 -13.76 -6.31
N GLU A 35 32.21 -14.94 -5.87
CA GLU A 35 32.77 -15.63 -4.70
C GLU A 35 34.27 -15.93 -4.85
N HIS A 36 34.74 -16.17 -6.08
CA HIS A 36 36.13 -16.53 -6.39
C HIS A 36 37.01 -15.33 -6.81
N ALA A 37 36.48 -14.10 -6.77
CA ALA A 37 37.21 -12.90 -7.19
C ALA A 37 38.24 -12.47 -6.13
N THR A 38 39.47 -12.18 -6.58
CA THR A 38 40.61 -11.77 -5.72
C THR A 38 40.40 -10.38 -5.10
N SER A 39 41.06 -10.08 -3.97
CA SER A 39 40.94 -8.80 -3.25
C SER A 39 41.27 -7.57 -4.13
N LYS A 40 42.16 -7.73 -5.11
CA LYS A 40 42.52 -6.69 -6.10
C LYS A 40 41.41 -6.47 -7.15
N GLN A 41 40.71 -7.53 -7.57
CA GLN A 41 39.54 -7.41 -8.47
C GLN A 41 38.34 -6.78 -7.74
N ARG A 42 38.13 -7.11 -6.46
CA ARG A 42 37.10 -6.47 -5.63
C ARG A 42 37.36 -4.96 -5.45
N ARG A 43 38.64 -4.55 -5.27
CA ARG A 43 39.03 -3.13 -5.23
C ARG A 43 38.81 -2.39 -6.55
N ASN A 44 39.09 -3.01 -7.70
CA ASN A 44 38.92 -2.35 -8.99
C ASN A 44 37.43 -2.10 -9.34
N VAL A 45 36.52 -2.99 -8.94
CA VAL A 45 35.06 -2.78 -9.10
C VAL A 45 34.56 -1.62 -8.22
N ILE A 46 35.12 -1.46 -7.02
CA ILE A 46 34.82 -0.34 -6.11
C ILE A 46 35.36 1.01 -6.68
N THR A 47 36.36 0.97 -7.56
CA THR A 47 36.99 2.18 -8.11
C THR A 47 36.31 2.69 -9.39
N VAL A 48 35.54 1.86 -10.10
CA VAL A 48 34.66 2.29 -11.20
C VAL A 48 33.29 2.70 -10.62
N GLY A 49 33.35 3.60 -9.64
CA GLY A 49 32.18 4.17 -8.97
C GLY A 49 31.42 5.12 -9.87
N GLY A 50 30.09 4.96 -9.94
CA GLY A 50 29.15 5.94 -10.49
C GLY A 50 29.01 5.96 -12.02
N SER A 51 30.09 6.17 -12.76
CA SER A 51 30.02 6.49 -14.20
C SER A 51 29.65 5.30 -15.08
N GLY A 52 30.12 4.10 -14.74
CA GLY A 52 29.77 2.87 -15.46
C GLY A 52 28.31 2.45 -15.26
N VAL A 53 27.72 2.78 -14.11
CA VAL A 53 26.34 2.43 -13.76
C VAL A 53 25.34 3.27 -14.57
N ALA A 54 25.61 4.56 -14.76
CA ALA A 54 24.78 5.43 -15.59
C ALA A 54 24.78 4.98 -17.07
N LEU A 55 25.96 4.65 -17.61
CA LEU A 55 26.09 4.13 -18.98
C LEU A 55 25.45 2.75 -19.16
N PHE A 56 25.55 1.87 -18.16
CA PHE A 56 24.92 0.55 -18.21
C PHE A 56 23.38 0.65 -18.06
N ALA A 57 22.87 1.56 -17.22
CA ALA A 57 21.45 1.84 -17.08
C ALA A 57 20.86 2.49 -18.33
N LEU A 58 21.58 3.41 -18.99
CA LEU A 58 21.23 3.97 -20.30
C LEU A 58 21.23 2.88 -21.38
N ALA A 59 22.21 1.97 -21.38
CA ALA A 59 22.27 0.86 -22.33
C ALA A 59 21.15 -0.18 -22.12
N LEU A 60 20.70 -0.40 -20.89
CA LEU A 60 19.55 -1.23 -20.55
C LEU A 60 18.23 -0.55 -20.95
N ALA A 61 18.08 0.75 -20.68
CA ALA A 61 16.89 1.52 -21.06
C ALA A 61 16.70 1.61 -22.58
N ASN A 62 17.80 1.61 -23.35
CA ASN A 62 17.77 1.70 -24.80
C ASN A 62 17.54 0.35 -25.51
N ARG A 63 17.50 -0.77 -24.77
CA ARG A 63 17.35 -2.13 -25.32
C ARG A 63 15.91 -2.66 -25.30
N GLU A 64 15.03 -2.09 -24.48
CA GLU A 64 13.63 -2.49 -24.41
C GLU A 64 12.76 -1.41 -25.05
N GLY A 65 12.25 -1.67 -26.25
CA GLY A 65 11.23 -0.82 -26.87
C GLY A 65 10.05 -0.65 -25.91
N THR A 66 9.67 0.58 -25.62
CA THR A 66 8.57 0.89 -24.72
C THR A 66 7.27 0.30 -25.29
N LYS A 67 6.70 -0.70 -24.60
CA LYS A 67 5.41 -1.33 -24.98
C LYS A 67 4.21 -0.38 -24.96
N TYR A 68 4.38 0.85 -24.49
CA TYR A 68 3.35 1.87 -24.37
C TYR A 68 3.82 3.16 -25.03
N ALA A 69 2.92 3.83 -25.76
CA ALA A 69 3.19 5.12 -26.36
C ALA A 69 3.45 6.17 -25.27
N SER A 70 4.42 7.07 -25.52
CA SER A 70 4.66 8.23 -24.66
C SER A 70 3.40 9.10 -24.59
N ASP A 71 2.87 9.32 -23.39
CA ASP A 71 1.73 10.21 -23.20
C ASP A 71 2.20 11.68 -23.24
N PRO A 72 1.65 12.53 -24.14
CA PRO A 72 1.97 13.95 -24.17
C PRO A 72 1.72 14.67 -22.83
N ARG A 73 0.77 14.16 -22.02
CA ARG A 73 0.48 14.68 -20.66
C ARG A 73 1.68 14.47 -19.73
N ASP A 74 2.33 13.31 -19.80
CA ASP A 74 3.49 12.99 -18.97
C ASP A 74 4.69 13.85 -19.33
N ALA A 75 4.95 14.05 -20.62
CA ALA A 75 6.03 14.92 -21.10
C ALA A 75 5.85 16.37 -20.61
N LYS A 76 4.62 16.89 -20.66
CA LYS A 76 4.28 18.22 -20.15
C LYS A 76 4.37 18.32 -18.62
N ALA A 77 3.99 17.28 -17.89
CA ALA A 77 4.13 17.26 -16.44
C ALA A 77 5.61 17.26 -16.04
N LEU A 78 6.41 16.38 -16.66
CA LEU A 78 7.84 16.22 -16.38
C LEU A 78 8.67 17.46 -16.76
N SER A 79 8.25 18.23 -17.79
CA SER A 79 8.96 19.46 -18.19
C SER A 79 8.91 20.56 -17.14
N THR A 80 7.96 20.50 -16.20
CA THR A 80 7.86 21.44 -15.07
C THR A 80 8.72 21.04 -13.86
N VAL A 81 9.31 19.84 -13.88
CA VAL A 81 10.12 19.31 -12.78
C VAL A 81 11.59 19.75 -12.96
N PRO A 82 12.26 20.26 -11.89
CA PRO A 82 13.66 20.63 -11.98
C PRO A 82 14.55 19.48 -12.44
N PHE A 83 15.50 19.75 -13.34
CA PHE A 83 16.38 18.72 -13.93
C PHE A 83 17.09 17.86 -12.88
N GLY A 84 17.61 18.47 -11.81
CA GLY A 84 18.27 17.73 -10.72
C GLY A 84 17.35 16.71 -10.03
N LYS A 85 16.05 17.02 -9.92
CA LYS A 85 15.03 16.09 -9.38
C LYS A 85 14.74 14.95 -10.36
N LEU A 86 14.73 15.22 -11.66
CA LEU A 86 14.60 14.19 -12.69
C LEU A 86 15.78 13.23 -12.67
N VAL A 87 17.01 13.74 -12.57
CA VAL A 87 18.22 12.92 -12.46
C VAL A 87 18.23 12.10 -11.18
N SER A 88 17.93 12.70 -10.02
CA SER A 88 17.88 11.96 -8.76
C SER A 88 16.80 10.87 -8.77
N GLY A 89 15.62 11.18 -9.33
CA GLY A 89 14.54 10.22 -9.49
C GLY A 89 14.91 9.08 -10.43
N TRP A 90 15.49 9.40 -11.58
CA TRP A 90 15.98 8.39 -12.54
C TRP A 90 17.02 7.47 -11.90
N LEU A 91 18.00 8.03 -11.18
CA LEU A 91 18.99 7.24 -10.46
C LEU A 91 18.31 6.30 -9.44
N ALA A 92 17.45 6.84 -8.58
CA ALA A 92 16.75 6.04 -7.57
C ALA A 92 15.97 4.88 -8.21
N PHE A 93 15.21 5.15 -9.27
CA PHE A 93 14.44 4.11 -9.96
C PHE A 93 15.30 3.12 -10.74
N ALA A 94 16.41 3.54 -11.33
CA ALA A 94 17.35 2.65 -11.99
C ALA A 94 18.04 1.71 -10.99
N PHE A 95 18.32 2.18 -9.77
CA PHE A 95 18.80 1.31 -8.69
C PHE A 95 17.71 0.31 -8.24
N CYS A 96 16.49 0.79 -8.01
CA CYS A 96 15.36 -0.06 -7.58
C CYS A 96 14.91 -1.06 -8.65
N SER A 97 15.17 -0.82 -9.94
CA SER A 97 14.80 -1.73 -11.03
C SER A 97 15.77 -2.90 -11.22
N SER A 98 16.89 -2.91 -10.48
CA SER A 98 17.86 -4.00 -10.48
C SER A 98 17.74 -4.82 -9.18
N PRO A 99 17.19 -6.04 -9.24
CA PRO A 99 17.12 -6.94 -8.08
C PRO A 99 18.49 -7.14 -7.42
N THR A 100 19.55 -7.31 -8.22
CA THR A 100 20.92 -7.46 -7.73
C THR A 100 21.36 -6.29 -6.85
N TRP A 101 21.05 -5.05 -7.23
CA TRP A 101 21.44 -3.88 -6.45
C TRP A 101 20.62 -3.76 -5.16
N VAL A 102 19.32 -4.07 -5.23
CA VAL A 102 18.45 -4.08 -4.05
C VAL A 102 18.91 -5.12 -3.05
N ASP A 103 19.20 -6.35 -3.49
CA ASP A 103 19.67 -7.44 -2.61
C ASP A 103 21.05 -7.15 -2.01
N MET A 104 21.95 -6.53 -2.79
CA MET A 104 23.28 -6.14 -2.30
C MET A 104 23.26 -4.91 -1.38
N SER A 105 22.18 -4.13 -1.36
CA SER A 105 22.15 -2.81 -0.73
C SER A 105 22.41 -2.85 0.77
N GLU A 106 21.87 -3.85 1.49
CA GLU A 106 22.09 -4.01 2.94
C GLU A 106 23.56 -4.33 3.26
N THR A 107 24.17 -5.21 2.46
CA THR A 107 25.58 -5.59 2.62
C THR A 107 26.49 -4.42 2.28
N LEU A 108 26.18 -3.66 1.23
CA LEU A 108 26.92 -2.45 0.89
C LEU A 108 26.79 -1.40 1.98
N TYR A 109 25.58 -1.19 2.52
CA TYR A 109 25.34 -0.24 3.60
C TYR A 109 26.11 -0.61 4.87
N SER A 110 26.15 -1.88 5.28
CA SER A 110 26.88 -2.31 6.47
C SER A 110 28.40 -2.11 6.33
N ILE A 111 28.95 -2.35 5.14
CA ILE A 111 30.38 -2.11 4.85
C ILE A 111 30.70 -0.61 4.86
N VAL A 112 29.86 0.17 4.19
CA VAL A 112 30.05 1.62 4.00
C VAL A 112 29.86 2.40 5.29
N SER A 113 28.85 2.04 6.09
CA SER A 113 28.57 2.69 7.38
C SER A 113 29.67 2.43 8.42
N SER A 114 30.45 1.36 8.26
CA SER A 114 31.57 1.02 9.15
C SER A 114 32.82 1.92 8.98
N ILE A 115 32.88 2.75 7.93
CA ILE A 115 34.00 3.66 7.68
C ILE A 115 33.55 5.11 7.92
N PRO A 116 34.02 5.83 8.95
CA PRO A 116 33.41 7.10 9.41
C PRO A 116 33.24 8.20 8.34
N ILE A 117 34.25 8.40 7.49
CA ILE A 117 34.23 9.43 6.43
C ILE A 117 33.31 9.01 5.29
N VAL A 118 33.37 7.73 4.89
CA VAL A 118 32.53 7.18 3.82
C VAL A 118 31.07 7.14 4.29
N SER A 119 30.82 6.81 5.55
CA SER A 119 29.50 6.82 6.19
C SER A 119 28.83 8.19 6.08
N SER A 120 29.55 9.28 6.36
CA SER A 120 29.02 10.64 6.23
C SER A 120 28.63 10.99 4.78
N VAL A 121 29.48 10.64 3.81
CA VAL A 121 29.24 10.90 2.38
C VAL A 121 28.11 10.03 1.84
N SER A 122 28.07 8.76 2.21
CA SER A 122 27.04 7.82 1.80
C SER A 122 25.70 8.13 2.44
N HIS A 123 25.69 8.57 3.70
CA HIS A 123 24.49 9.09 4.33
C HIS A 123 23.98 10.33 3.58
N ALA A 124 24.84 11.30 3.27
CA ALA A 124 24.44 12.46 2.47
C ALA A 124 23.89 12.07 1.08
N PHE A 125 24.53 11.11 0.41
CA PHE A 125 24.06 10.57 -0.86
C PHE A 125 22.68 9.91 -0.73
N ILE A 126 22.48 9.01 0.25
CA ILE A 126 21.20 8.35 0.52
C ILE A 126 20.12 9.39 0.81
N MET A 127 20.44 10.38 1.65
CA MET A 127 19.50 11.43 2.04
C MET A 127 19.09 12.31 0.85
N GLN A 128 20.04 12.66 -0.01
CA GLN A 128 19.79 13.53 -1.16
C GLN A 128 19.09 12.81 -2.32
N THR A 129 19.28 11.49 -2.47
CA THR A 129 18.78 10.69 -3.60
C THR A 129 17.53 9.87 -3.22
N PHE A 130 17.68 8.84 -2.39
CA PHE A 130 16.60 7.91 -2.05
C PHE A 130 15.64 8.50 -1.01
N PHE A 131 16.16 9.10 0.07
CA PHE A 131 15.32 9.62 1.16
C PHE A 131 14.46 10.81 0.70
N ASN A 132 15.02 11.70 -0.12
CA ASN A 132 14.29 12.84 -0.68
C ASN A 132 13.17 12.40 -1.65
N GLN A 133 13.30 11.21 -2.25
CA GLN A 133 12.34 10.67 -3.20
C GLN A 133 11.13 10.02 -2.52
N PHE A 134 11.32 9.33 -1.37
CA PHE A 134 10.28 8.49 -0.77
C PHE A 134 9.73 9.05 0.57
N PRO A 135 10.53 9.22 1.64
CA PRO A 135 10.09 9.89 2.87
C PRO A 135 9.51 11.31 2.72
N GLY A 136 8.58 11.64 3.63
CA GLY A 136 8.02 12.99 3.78
C GLY A 136 8.94 13.96 4.51
N GLY A 137 9.84 13.44 5.35
CA GLY A 137 10.76 14.15 6.23
C GLY A 137 11.30 13.17 7.28
N GLU A 138 12.40 13.53 7.96
CA GLU A 138 12.99 12.68 9.02
C GLU A 138 12.19 12.72 10.32
N THR A 139 11.54 13.85 10.59
CA THR A 139 10.67 14.03 11.76
C THR A 139 9.30 14.51 11.30
N THR A 140 8.33 14.39 12.20
CA THR A 140 6.95 14.87 12.02
C THR A 140 6.94 16.35 11.63
N GLU A 141 7.74 17.20 12.28
CA GLU A 141 7.86 18.64 12.01
C GLU A 141 8.50 18.92 10.65
N LYS A 142 9.53 18.15 10.27
CA LYS A 142 10.20 18.29 8.97
C LYS A 142 9.29 17.90 7.80
N CYS A 143 8.18 17.20 8.04
CA CYS A 143 7.21 16.89 6.99
C CYS A 143 6.29 18.09 6.64
N ALA A 144 6.12 19.05 7.56
CA ALA A 144 5.16 20.16 7.45
C ALA A 144 5.23 20.94 6.11
N PRO A 145 6.41 21.43 5.65
CA PRO A 145 6.48 22.21 4.42
C PRO A 145 6.07 21.41 3.19
N LYS A 146 6.39 20.11 3.15
CA LYS A 146 6.05 19.21 2.03
C LYS A 146 4.55 18.93 2.00
N ILE A 147 3.93 18.73 3.16
CA ILE A 147 2.47 18.58 3.27
C ILE A 147 1.76 19.85 2.82
N GLU A 148 2.22 21.02 3.25
CA GLU A 148 1.63 22.30 2.85
C GLU A 148 1.74 22.54 1.34
N ALA A 149 2.90 22.22 0.75
CA ALA A 149 3.11 22.31 -0.70
C ALA A 149 2.19 21.35 -1.49
N LEU A 150 2.00 20.12 -1.02
CA LEU A 150 1.06 19.16 -1.63
C LEU A 150 -0.39 19.66 -1.53
N ARG A 151 -0.78 20.23 -0.38
CA ARG A 151 -2.13 20.77 -0.18
C ARG A 151 -2.44 21.99 -1.01
N LYS A 152 -1.46 22.88 -1.25
CA LYS A 152 -1.59 23.99 -2.21
C LYS A 152 -1.94 23.51 -3.62
N ASN A 153 -1.65 22.23 -3.93
CA ASN A 153 -1.99 21.57 -5.18
C ASN A 153 -3.16 20.57 -5.03
N HIS A 154 -3.96 20.68 -3.97
CA HIS A 154 -5.11 19.81 -3.68
C HIS A 154 -4.76 18.31 -3.51
N ILE A 155 -3.53 18.00 -3.12
CA ILE A 155 -3.08 16.62 -2.86
C ILE A 155 -3.16 16.34 -1.36
N GLY A 156 -3.92 15.31 -0.99
CA GLY A 156 -4.00 14.78 0.38
C GLY A 156 -2.79 13.92 0.74
N THR A 157 -2.53 13.75 2.04
CA THR A 157 -1.38 12.99 2.56
C THR A 157 -1.82 11.95 3.59
N ILE A 158 -1.34 10.72 3.44
CA ILE A 158 -1.51 9.64 4.42
C ILE A 158 -0.20 9.44 5.17
N PHE A 159 -0.22 9.62 6.49
CA PHE A 159 0.96 9.52 7.37
C PHE A 159 1.24 8.06 7.74
N GLY A 160 2.47 7.60 7.52
CA GLY A 160 2.95 6.34 8.06
C GLY A 160 3.06 6.38 9.57
N TYR A 161 2.26 5.58 10.29
CA TYR A 161 2.43 5.44 11.73
C TYR A 161 3.78 4.79 12.02
N ASN A 162 4.65 5.53 12.69
CA ASN A 162 5.85 5.00 13.32
C ASN A 162 5.67 5.12 14.84
N ILE A 163 6.47 4.40 15.63
CA ILE A 163 6.38 4.21 17.09
C ILE A 163 6.16 5.53 17.90
N GLU A 164 6.39 6.70 17.29
CA GLU A 164 6.07 8.05 17.79
C GLU A 164 4.60 8.52 17.57
N GLY A 165 3.63 7.61 17.69
CA GLY A 165 2.24 7.84 17.27
C GLY A 165 1.48 9.07 17.80
N ARG A 166 1.87 9.61 18.97
CA ARG A 166 1.22 10.79 19.56
C ARG A 166 1.54 12.09 18.81
N ALA A 167 2.71 12.20 18.20
CA ALA A 167 3.11 13.40 17.45
C ALA A 167 2.38 13.48 16.10
N GLN A 168 2.21 12.34 15.44
CA GLN A 168 1.63 12.25 14.10
C GLN A 168 0.12 12.56 14.06
N GLY A 169 -0.64 12.15 15.08
CA GLY A 169 -2.06 12.51 15.19
C GLY A 169 -2.28 14.02 15.36
N LYS A 170 -1.39 14.70 16.11
CA LYS A 170 -1.42 16.16 16.25
C LYS A 170 -1.07 16.86 14.93
N LEU A 171 -0.07 16.37 14.21
CA LEU A 171 0.30 16.90 12.90
C LEU A 171 -0.82 16.70 11.87
N ALA A 172 -1.41 15.50 11.82
CA ALA A 172 -2.55 15.21 10.96
C ALA A 172 -3.68 16.22 11.19
N LYS A 173 -3.99 16.54 12.45
CA LYS A 173 -4.99 17.56 12.81
C LYS A 173 -4.56 18.99 12.48
N GLN A 174 -3.33 19.38 12.81
CA GLN A 174 -2.79 20.73 12.58
C GLN A 174 -2.83 21.11 11.11
N PHE A 175 -2.53 20.15 10.25
CA PHE A 175 -2.42 20.39 8.83
C PHE A 175 -3.79 20.27 8.14
N CYS A 176 -4.75 19.50 8.66
CA CYS A 176 -6.03 19.34 7.99
C CYS A 176 -6.97 20.52 8.26
N PRO A 177 -7.60 21.11 7.22
CA PRO A 177 -8.57 22.18 7.40
C PRO A 177 -9.80 21.66 8.16
N ASP A 178 -10.57 22.58 8.74
CA ASP A 178 -11.87 22.26 9.33
C ASP A 178 -12.72 21.49 8.30
N THR A 179 -13.15 20.29 8.66
CA THR A 179 -13.93 19.39 7.79
C THR A 179 -15.27 19.99 7.37
N ARG A 180 -15.69 21.10 8.00
CA ARG A 180 -16.89 21.87 7.65
C ARG A 180 -16.66 22.91 6.53
N ALA A 181 -15.42 23.24 6.20
CA ALA A 181 -15.09 24.34 5.28
C ALA A 181 -15.12 23.93 3.79
N THR A 182 -15.30 22.65 3.48
CA THR A 182 -15.08 22.08 2.15
C THR A 182 -15.99 20.88 1.90
N SER A 183 -16.48 20.70 0.66
CA SER A 183 -17.16 19.47 0.26
C SER A 183 -16.12 18.37 -0.05
N GLY A 184 -15.93 17.41 0.86
CA GLY A 184 -15.04 16.26 0.71
C GLY A 184 -14.33 15.84 2.00
N ASP A 185 -13.80 14.61 2.05
CA ASP A 185 -13.04 14.09 3.20
C ASP A 185 -11.65 14.73 3.29
N ASN A 186 -11.58 15.92 3.89
CA ASN A 186 -10.34 16.68 4.07
C ASN A 186 -9.60 16.38 5.38
N ARG A 187 -9.95 15.28 6.04
CA ARG A 187 -9.29 14.84 7.26
C ARG A 187 -7.85 14.41 7.05
N GLY A 188 -7.15 14.33 8.17
CA GLY A 188 -5.84 13.70 8.25
C GLY A 188 -5.99 12.19 8.26
N TRP A 189 -5.13 11.50 7.53
CA TRP A 189 -5.16 10.04 7.43
C TRP A 189 -3.86 9.48 7.99
N VAL A 190 -3.95 8.47 8.84
CA VAL A 190 -2.79 7.78 9.42
C VAL A 190 -2.88 6.30 9.07
N ARG A 191 -1.87 5.74 8.41
CA ARG A 191 -1.79 4.31 8.12
C ARG A 191 -1.09 3.57 9.25
N ILE A 192 -1.60 2.40 9.63
CA ILE A 192 -1.12 1.57 10.72
C ILE A 192 -0.76 0.20 10.15
N LYS A 193 0.42 -0.32 10.49
CA LYS A 193 0.77 -1.72 10.29
C LYS A 193 0.57 -2.47 11.60
N VAL A 194 -0.26 -3.49 11.60
CA VAL A 194 -0.63 -4.24 12.81
C VAL A 194 0.57 -4.98 13.37
N THR A 195 1.38 -5.59 12.50
CA THR A 195 2.63 -6.24 12.89
C THR A 195 3.61 -5.29 13.58
N GLY A 196 3.61 -4.00 13.22
CA GLY A 196 4.45 -2.98 13.84
C GLY A 196 4.01 -2.52 15.23
N LEU A 197 2.84 -2.97 15.71
CA LEU A 197 2.34 -2.71 17.06
C LEU A 197 2.68 -3.84 18.04
N LEU A 198 3.28 -4.93 17.55
CA LEU A 198 3.68 -6.08 18.36
C LEU A 198 5.20 -6.10 18.56
N PRO A 199 5.69 -6.49 19.74
CA PRO A 199 7.11 -6.74 19.94
C PRO A 199 7.58 -7.94 19.11
N HIS A 200 6.72 -8.97 18.99
CA HIS A 200 6.97 -10.18 18.19
C HIS A 200 5.73 -10.49 17.34
N PRO A 201 5.77 -10.24 16.01
CA PRO A 201 4.65 -10.52 15.11
C PRO A 201 4.28 -12.00 15.01
N VAL A 202 5.11 -12.91 15.52
CA VAL A 202 4.89 -14.36 15.51
C VAL A 202 3.57 -14.76 16.18
N ALA A 203 3.10 -14.00 17.17
CA ALA A 203 1.79 -14.23 17.78
C ALA A 203 0.68 -14.30 16.71
N LEU A 204 0.73 -13.41 15.71
CA LEU A 204 -0.23 -13.38 14.60
C LEU A 204 -0.11 -14.57 13.63
N GLU A 205 0.92 -15.42 13.72
CA GLU A 205 1.08 -16.61 12.86
C GLU A 205 0.43 -17.88 13.44
N HIS A 206 0.26 -17.97 14.76
CA HIS A 206 -0.27 -19.17 15.41
C HIS A 206 -1.81 -19.22 15.39
N ASP A 207 -2.46 -18.05 15.45
CA ASP A 207 -3.92 -17.90 15.51
C ASP A 207 -4.70 -18.14 14.19
N PRO A 208 -4.18 -17.77 13.00
CA PRO A 208 -4.89 -17.94 11.73
C PRO A 208 -5.34 -19.37 11.48
N ASN A 209 -4.59 -20.38 11.94
CA ASN A 209 -4.99 -21.77 11.80
C ASN A 209 -6.25 -22.09 12.61
N ALA A 210 -6.39 -21.50 13.80
CA ALA A 210 -7.56 -21.66 14.64
C ALA A 210 -8.79 -20.97 14.02
N ILE A 211 -8.61 -19.76 13.47
CA ILE A 211 -9.64 -19.06 12.71
C ILE A 211 -10.11 -19.92 11.53
N LEU A 212 -9.18 -20.38 10.69
CA LEU A 212 -9.51 -21.15 9.49
C LEU A 212 -10.19 -22.47 9.83
N GLU A 213 -9.77 -23.15 10.91
CA GLU A 213 -10.44 -24.35 11.40
C GLU A 213 -11.85 -24.07 11.91
N ALA A 214 -12.04 -23.01 12.69
CA ALA A 214 -13.36 -22.61 13.18
C ALA A 214 -14.33 -22.28 12.02
N ARG A 215 -13.83 -21.59 10.98
CA ARG A 215 -14.60 -21.33 9.75
C ARG A 215 -14.97 -22.62 9.02
N ARG A 216 -14.02 -23.55 8.86
CA ARG A 216 -14.28 -24.86 8.24
C ARG A 216 -15.35 -25.66 8.98
N GLN A 217 -15.29 -25.70 10.30
CA GLN A 217 -16.27 -26.41 11.13
C GLN A 217 -17.69 -25.83 11.00
N GLN A 218 -17.80 -24.52 10.74
CA GLN A 218 -19.06 -23.85 10.45
C GLN A 218 -19.49 -23.98 8.98
N GLY A 219 -18.69 -24.64 8.14
CA GLY A 219 -18.95 -24.78 6.70
C GLY A 219 -18.77 -23.48 5.91
N LEU A 220 -18.03 -22.51 6.46
CA LEU A 220 -17.68 -21.25 5.81
C LEU A 220 -16.47 -21.44 4.87
N ASP A 221 -16.28 -20.50 3.95
CA ASP A 221 -15.11 -20.42 3.04
C ASP A 221 -14.82 -21.67 2.19
N LYS A 222 -15.81 -22.53 1.92
CA LYS A 222 -15.64 -23.78 1.13
C LYS A 222 -14.97 -23.56 -0.22
N ASP A 223 -15.39 -22.51 -0.93
CA ASP A 223 -14.88 -22.15 -2.26
C ASP A 223 -14.18 -20.79 -2.27
N VAL A 224 -13.53 -20.43 -1.15
CA VAL A 224 -12.78 -19.18 -1.03
C VAL A 224 -11.28 -19.49 -0.97
N PRO A 225 -10.45 -18.89 -1.85
CA PRO A 225 -9.00 -19.02 -1.75
C PRO A 225 -8.45 -18.55 -0.40
N TYR A 226 -7.34 -19.14 0.03
CA TYR A 226 -6.62 -18.72 1.23
C TYR A 226 -6.30 -17.20 1.20
N PRO A 227 -6.43 -16.47 2.32
CA PRO A 227 -6.74 -16.95 3.68
C PRO A 227 -8.22 -16.82 4.08
N GLY A 228 -9.15 -17.02 3.14
CA GLY A 228 -10.59 -16.97 3.43
C GLY A 228 -11.13 -15.55 3.59
N LEU A 229 -12.34 -15.41 4.10
CA LEU A 229 -13.02 -14.11 4.30
C LEU A 229 -13.20 -13.81 5.80
N PRO A 230 -13.24 -12.54 6.26
CA PRO A 230 -13.59 -12.24 7.65
C PRO A 230 -15.02 -12.67 7.98
N HIS A 231 -15.20 -13.21 9.19
CA HIS A 231 -16.48 -13.64 9.75
C HIS A 231 -16.61 -13.23 11.22
N ASP A 232 -17.84 -13.22 11.71
CA ASP A 232 -18.09 -13.09 13.15
C ASP A 232 -17.55 -14.32 13.90
N GLY A 233 -16.97 -14.10 15.07
CA GLY A 233 -16.34 -15.16 15.86
C GLY A 233 -14.88 -15.43 15.53
N ASP A 234 -14.32 -14.80 14.48
CA ASP A 234 -12.90 -14.97 14.13
C ASP A 234 -11.98 -14.53 15.28
N TRP A 235 -12.30 -13.44 15.99
CA TRP A 235 -11.50 -12.97 17.12
C TRP A 235 -11.51 -13.98 18.27
N GLU A 236 -12.68 -14.50 18.63
CA GLU A 236 -12.81 -15.52 19.66
C GLU A 236 -12.09 -16.81 19.28
N ALA A 237 -12.11 -17.17 17.99
CA ALA A 237 -11.38 -18.32 17.46
C ALA A 237 -9.87 -18.10 17.53
N ALA A 238 -9.39 -16.89 17.23
CA ALA A 238 -7.98 -16.51 17.32
C ALA A 238 -7.43 -16.76 18.73
N LEU A 239 -8.17 -16.36 19.77
CA LEU A 239 -7.72 -16.52 21.16
C LEU A 239 -7.77 -17.97 21.68
N LYS A 240 -8.64 -18.80 21.11
CA LYS A 240 -8.91 -20.17 21.58
C LYS A 240 -8.15 -21.25 20.82
N GLY A 241 -7.26 -20.87 19.91
CA GLY A 241 -6.47 -21.82 19.14
C GLY A 241 -5.64 -22.74 20.03
N LYS A 242 -5.59 -24.03 19.68
CA LYS A 242 -4.80 -25.04 20.40
C LYS A 242 -3.30 -24.74 20.41
N ASP A 243 -2.81 -24.08 19.37
CA ASP A 243 -1.40 -23.74 19.17
C ASP A 243 -1.07 -22.33 19.70
N VAL A 244 -2.05 -21.64 20.28
CA VAL A 244 -1.93 -20.26 20.79
C VAL A 244 -1.52 -20.34 22.26
N THR A 245 -0.33 -19.80 22.56
CA THR A 245 0.20 -19.76 23.93
C THR A 245 -0.47 -18.67 24.77
N ASP A 246 -0.30 -18.70 26.08
CA ASP A 246 -0.80 -17.62 26.95
C ASP A 246 -0.11 -16.28 26.65
N SER A 247 1.17 -16.31 26.26
CA SER A 247 1.89 -15.12 25.81
C SER A 247 1.35 -14.56 24.50
N ASP A 248 0.94 -15.42 23.55
CA ASP A 248 0.29 -14.99 22.32
C ASP A 248 -1.06 -14.32 22.65
N ARG A 249 -1.88 -14.94 23.52
CA ARG A 249 -3.15 -14.37 23.99
C ARG A 249 -2.97 -12.99 24.63
N GLU A 250 -2.01 -12.83 25.53
CA GLU A 250 -1.73 -11.53 26.16
C GLU A 250 -1.33 -10.46 25.15
N GLN A 251 -0.48 -10.81 24.18
CA GLN A 251 -0.06 -9.90 23.11
C GLN A 251 -1.24 -9.48 22.22
N LEU A 252 -2.13 -10.41 21.87
CA LEU A 252 -3.33 -10.13 21.08
C LEU A 252 -4.31 -9.22 21.83
N LEU A 253 -4.58 -9.52 23.10
CA LEU A 253 -5.44 -8.68 23.93
C LEU A 253 -4.88 -7.24 24.06
N SER A 254 -3.57 -7.12 24.26
CA SER A 254 -2.87 -5.84 24.28
C SER A 254 -2.94 -5.11 22.93
N LEU A 255 -2.77 -5.84 21.82
CA LEU A 255 -2.90 -5.31 20.46
C LEU A 255 -4.31 -4.77 20.19
N ARG A 256 -5.35 -5.55 20.53
CA ARG A 256 -6.75 -5.12 20.38
C ARG A 256 -7.01 -3.85 21.18
N ALA A 257 -6.61 -3.82 22.45
CA ALA A 257 -6.75 -2.63 23.30
C ALA A 257 -6.02 -1.41 22.73
N THR A 258 -4.82 -1.63 22.15
CA THR A 258 -4.04 -0.58 21.50
C THR A 258 -4.75 -0.03 20.26
N LEU A 259 -5.23 -0.91 19.38
CA LEU A 259 -5.97 -0.51 18.18
C LEU A 259 -7.28 0.22 18.52
N GLU A 260 -8.02 -0.24 19.54
CA GLU A 260 -9.21 0.46 20.02
C GLU A 260 -8.88 1.85 20.59
N SER A 261 -7.79 1.98 21.35
CA SER A 261 -7.30 3.27 21.83
C SER A 261 -6.96 4.22 20.68
N ILE A 262 -6.27 3.71 19.66
CA ILE A 262 -5.92 4.49 18.45
C ILE A 262 -7.19 4.91 17.70
N ALA A 263 -8.14 4.00 17.47
CA ALA A 263 -9.40 4.30 16.80
C ALA A 263 -10.25 5.33 17.55
N SER A 264 -10.36 5.19 18.88
CA SER A 264 -11.01 6.19 19.73
C SER A 264 -10.34 7.55 19.59
N LYS A 265 -9.00 7.59 19.65
CA LYS A 265 -8.27 8.85 19.55
C LYS A 265 -8.39 9.49 18.18
N ALA A 266 -8.40 8.69 17.13
CA ALA A 266 -8.62 9.15 15.78
C ALA A 266 -10.02 9.75 15.62
N ARG A 267 -11.06 9.08 16.16
CA ARG A 267 -12.43 9.60 16.18
C ARG A 267 -12.53 10.93 16.92
N GLU A 268 -11.96 11.04 18.13
CA GLU A 268 -11.93 12.28 18.93
C GLU A 268 -11.26 13.45 18.20
N ASN A 269 -10.31 13.16 17.31
CA ASN A 269 -9.53 14.17 16.60
C ASN A 269 -9.95 14.36 15.14
N ASP A 270 -11.05 13.74 14.71
CA ASP A 270 -11.53 13.74 13.34
C ASP A 270 -10.43 13.35 12.34
N VAL A 271 -9.75 12.23 12.63
CA VAL A 271 -8.69 11.62 11.81
C VAL A 271 -9.17 10.26 11.32
N ARG A 272 -8.81 9.89 10.08
CA ARG A 272 -9.00 8.54 9.55
C ARG A 272 -7.81 7.66 9.88
N ILE A 273 -8.06 6.40 10.19
CA ILE A 273 -7.01 5.39 10.29
C ILE A 273 -7.14 4.37 9.15
N VAL A 274 -6.03 4.10 8.47
CA VAL A 274 -5.94 3.08 7.43
C VAL A 274 -5.22 1.89 8.01
N ILE A 275 -5.91 0.77 8.21
CA ILE A 275 -5.29 -0.46 8.68
C ILE A 275 -4.72 -1.16 7.45
N ASP A 276 -3.39 -1.23 7.37
CA ASP A 276 -2.70 -1.84 6.24
C ASP A 276 -2.91 -3.36 6.24
N ALA A 277 -3.18 -3.91 5.06
CA ALA A 277 -3.13 -5.33 4.83
C ALA A 277 -1.67 -5.75 4.66
N GLU A 278 -1.35 -6.89 5.25
CA GLU A 278 0.01 -7.43 5.34
C GLU A 278 0.04 -8.80 4.65
N GLN A 279 0.87 -9.73 5.11
CA GLN A 279 0.95 -11.05 4.51
C GLN A 279 -0.24 -11.93 4.90
N THR A 280 -0.61 -12.88 4.03
CA THR A 280 -1.81 -13.72 4.17
C THR A 280 -1.84 -14.57 5.44
N TRP A 281 -0.67 -14.85 6.03
CA TRP A 281 -0.57 -15.56 7.31
C TRP A 281 -0.79 -14.67 8.53
N TYR A 282 -0.79 -13.35 8.42
CA TYR A 282 -1.28 -12.46 9.48
C TYR A 282 -2.71 -12.00 9.24
N GLN A 283 -3.12 -12.06 7.97
CA GLN A 283 -4.28 -11.34 7.48
C GLN A 283 -5.61 -11.77 8.14
N PRO A 284 -5.89 -13.03 8.52
CA PRO A 284 -7.12 -13.38 9.22
C PRO A 284 -7.34 -12.63 10.53
N VAL A 285 -6.30 -12.48 11.35
CA VAL A 285 -6.39 -11.72 12.62
C VAL A 285 -6.56 -10.23 12.33
N ILE A 286 -5.80 -9.70 11.35
CA ILE A 286 -5.92 -8.30 10.92
C ILE A 286 -7.31 -7.99 10.39
N ASP A 287 -7.87 -8.88 9.56
CA ASP A 287 -9.20 -8.75 8.97
C ASP A 287 -10.27 -8.77 10.07
N SER A 288 -10.17 -9.68 11.05
CA SER A 288 -11.09 -9.75 12.19
C SER A 288 -11.09 -8.45 13.01
N LEU A 289 -9.90 -7.97 13.39
CA LEU A 289 -9.77 -6.71 14.15
C LEU A 289 -10.28 -5.51 13.34
N THR A 290 -9.97 -5.46 12.05
CA THR A 290 -10.40 -4.38 11.16
C THR A 290 -11.91 -4.35 10.99
N ASP A 291 -12.54 -5.52 10.80
CA ASP A 291 -13.99 -5.63 10.62
C ASP A 291 -14.76 -5.21 11.90
N GLU A 292 -14.30 -5.63 13.08
CA GLU A 292 -14.87 -5.17 14.35
C GLU A 292 -14.73 -3.65 14.54
N LEU A 293 -13.56 -3.09 14.23
CA LEU A 293 -13.33 -1.65 14.33
C LEU A 293 -14.17 -0.86 13.33
N MET A 294 -14.42 -1.38 12.13
CA MET A 294 -15.34 -0.75 11.18
C MET A 294 -16.78 -0.79 11.69
N GLN A 295 -17.26 -1.93 12.20
CA GLN A 295 -18.60 -2.02 12.79
C GLN A 295 -18.79 -1.02 13.94
N LYS A 296 -17.78 -0.87 14.82
CA LYS A 296 -17.83 0.03 15.98
C LYS A 296 -17.64 1.51 15.61
N TYR A 297 -16.72 1.82 14.71
CA TYR A 297 -16.28 3.19 14.41
C TYR A 297 -16.62 3.67 13.00
N ASN A 298 -17.48 2.99 12.24
CA ASN A 298 -18.02 3.48 10.97
C ASN A 298 -19.54 3.57 10.97
N THR A 299 -20.16 3.96 12.09
CA THR A 299 -21.62 4.10 12.21
C THR A 299 -22.25 4.96 11.11
N LEU A 300 -23.50 4.66 10.73
CA LEU A 300 -24.23 5.39 9.68
C LEU A 300 -24.42 6.87 10.02
N ASP A 301 -24.68 7.19 11.28
CA ASP A 301 -24.92 8.57 11.74
C ASP A 301 -23.64 9.31 12.13
N GLY A 302 -22.51 8.60 12.23
CA GLY A 302 -21.23 9.16 12.68
C GLY A 302 -20.18 9.31 11.57
N PRO A 303 -19.08 10.04 11.83
CA PRO A 303 -17.94 10.09 10.91
C PRO A 303 -17.18 8.75 10.84
N ALA A 304 -17.04 8.13 9.67
CA ALA A 304 -16.40 6.81 9.53
C ALA A 304 -14.87 6.75 9.80
N THR A 305 -14.40 6.31 10.96
CA THR A 305 -12.98 6.46 11.33
C THR A 305 -12.03 5.47 10.65
N CYS A 306 -12.47 4.24 10.43
CA CYS A 306 -11.59 3.13 10.06
C CYS A 306 -11.67 2.82 8.56
N ILE A 307 -10.52 2.64 7.93
CA ILE A 307 -10.38 2.29 6.52
C ILE A 307 -9.63 0.96 6.42
N ALA A 308 -10.29 -0.07 5.90
CA ALA A 308 -9.65 -1.36 5.64
C ALA A 308 -8.70 -1.27 4.45
N SER A 309 -7.76 -2.20 4.31
CA SER A 309 -6.96 -2.34 3.09
C SER A 309 -7.25 -3.67 2.42
N PHE A 310 -7.55 -3.66 1.12
CA PHE A 310 -7.76 -4.88 0.33
C PHE A 310 -6.66 -5.02 -0.73
N GLN A 311 -6.22 -6.25 -0.94
CA GLN A 311 -5.10 -6.56 -1.84
C GLN A 311 -5.60 -7.37 -3.03
N ALA A 312 -5.72 -6.74 -4.19
CA ALA A 312 -6.28 -7.32 -5.40
C ALA A 312 -5.41 -8.43 -6.03
N TYR A 313 -4.15 -8.57 -5.62
CA TYR A 313 -3.29 -9.67 -6.01
C TYR A 313 -3.70 -11.03 -5.40
N LEU A 314 -4.54 -11.05 -4.36
CA LEU A 314 -5.05 -12.28 -3.77
C LEU A 314 -6.24 -12.78 -4.55
N ARG A 315 -6.31 -14.09 -4.78
CA ARG A 315 -7.43 -14.74 -5.48
C ARG A 315 -8.77 -14.58 -4.75
N ARG A 316 -8.75 -14.43 -3.42
CA ARG A 316 -9.95 -14.16 -2.61
C ARG A 316 -10.56 -12.78 -2.85
N TYR A 317 -9.83 -11.85 -3.46
CA TYR A 317 -10.20 -10.42 -3.48
C TYR A 317 -11.61 -10.13 -4.03
N PRO A 318 -12.04 -10.71 -5.17
CA PRO A 318 -13.40 -10.47 -5.68
C PRO A 318 -14.49 -10.87 -4.67
N GLN A 319 -14.34 -12.04 -4.04
CA GLN A 319 -15.28 -12.56 -3.03
C GLN A 319 -15.24 -11.73 -1.75
N LEU A 320 -14.05 -11.29 -1.31
CA LEU A 320 -13.88 -10.39 -0.17
C LEU A 320 -14.60 -9.07 -0.40
N LEU A 321 -14.44 -8.48 -1.58
CA LEU A 321 -15.09 -7.21 -1.91
C LEU A 321 -16.61 -7.34 -1.86
N ASP A 322 -17.17 -8.36 -2.53
CA ASP A 322 -18.62 -8.59 -2.56
C ASP A 322 -19.19 -8.89 -1.17
N GLN A 323 -18.46 -9.65 -0.34
CA GLN A 323 -18.87 -9.96 1.02
C GLN A 323 -18.85 -8.70 1.90
N GLN A 324 -17.80 -7.88 1.86
CA GLN A 324 -17.71 -6.69 2.70
C GLN A 324 -18.77 -5.63 2.36
N ILE A 325 -19.16 -5.51 1.08
CA ILE A 325 -20.30 -4.66 0.68
C ILE A 325 -21.59 -5.14 1.36
N ARG A 326 -21.94 -6.43 1.19
CA ARG A 326 -23.16 -7.00 1.79
C ARG A 326 -23.15 -6.90 3.30
N ARG A 327 -22.01 -7.22 3.91
CA ARG A 327 -21.84 -7.22 5.36
C ARG A 327 -21.99 -5.82 5.96
N ALA A 328 -21.49 -4.78 5.28
CA ALA A 328 -21.71 -3.39 5.70
C ALA A 328 -23.19 -2.98 5.64
N ASP A 329 -23.91 -3.45 4.62
CA ASP A 329 -25.36 -3.23 4.50
C ASP A 329 -26.16 -3.96 5.58
N GLU A 330 -25.90 -5.25 5.77
CA GLU A 330 -26.57 -6.10 6.76
C GLU A 330 -26.35 -5.61 8.20
N LYS A 331 -25.14 -5.12 8.49
CA LYS A 331 -24.75 -4.70 9.85
C LYS A 331 -24.90 -3.21 10.12
N GLY A 332 -25.24 -2.42 9.11
CA GLY A 332 -25.51 -0.99 9.27
C GLY A 332 -24.26 -0.16 9.63
N TYR A 333 -23.19 -0.27 8.83
CA TYR A 333 -22.03 0.61 8.93
C TYR A 333 -21.55 1.08 7.55
N LYS A 334 -20.76 2.16 7.53
CA LYS A 334 -20.14 2.70 6.31
C LYS A 334 -18.88 1.90 5.96
N LEU A 335 -18.82 1.34 4.76
CA LEU A 335 -17.64 0.62 4.29
C LEU A 335 -16.63 1.59 3.70
N LEU A 336 -15.49 1.76 4.36
CA LEU A 336 -14.37 2.52 3.81
C LEU A 336 -13.18 1.58 3.61
N PHE A 337 -12.59 1.59 2.41
CA PHE A 337 -11.41 0.78 2.16
C PHE A 337 -10.45 1.39 1.14
N LYS A 338 -9.18 1.01 1.27
CA LYS A 338 -8.10 1.27 0.33
C LYS A 338 -7.81 -0.01 -0.44
N GLN A 339 -8.01 0.03 -1.74
CA GLN A 339 -7.62 -1.04 -2.64
C GLN A 339 -6.18 -0.84 -3.12
N THR A 340 -5.39 -1.91 -3.05
CA THR A 340 -4.05 -1.98 -3.64
C THR A 340 -3.96 -3.21 -4.55
N ARG A 341 -2.90 -3.34 -5.35
CA ARG A 341 -2.54 -4.66 -5.90
C ARG A 341 -2.05 -5.56 -4.76
N GLY A 342 -0.90 -5.24 -4.20
CA GLY A 342 -0.28 -5.99 -3.11
C GLY A 342 1.22 -5.71 -3.09
N ALA A 343 1.87 -5.93 -1.94
CA ALA A 343 3.29 -5.66 -1.72
C ALA A 343 4.13 -6.92 -1.47
N TYR A 344 3.48 -8.09 -1.32
CA TYR A 344 4.12 -9.30 -0.78
C TYR A 344 4.11 -10.50 -1.75
N MET A 345 3.76 -10.29 -3.03
CA MET A 345 3.50 -11.36 -4.01
C MET A 345 4.59 -12.43 -4.09
N VAL A 346 5.85 -12.00 -4.02
CA VAL A 346 7.00 -12.91 -4.09
C VAL A 346 7.10 -13.75 -2.81
N SER A 347 7.00 -13.13 -1.63
CA SER A 347 7.06 -13.85 -0.35
C SER A 347 5.85 -14.76 -0.14
N GLU A 348 4.68 -14.39 -0.66
CA GLU A 348 3.47 -15.23 -0.64
C GLU A 348 3.68 -16.52 -1.46
N ALA A 349 4.11 -16.37 -2.72
CA ALA A 349 4.35 -17.50 -3.62
C ALA A 349 5.46 -18.42 -3.09
N GLU A 350 6.53 -17.84 -2.53
CA GLU A 350 7.64 -18.61 -1.96
C GLU A 350 7.20 -19.39 -0.71
N ARG A 351 6.51 -18.74 0.24
CA ARG A 351 6.00 -19.41 1.44
C ARG A 351 5.02 -20.54 1.08
N TRP A 352 4.19 -20.35 0.06
CA TRP A 352 3.29 -21.40 -0.42
C TRP A 352 4.04 -22.61 -0.97
N ARG A 353 5.06 -22.37 -1.83
CA ARG A 353 5.90 -23.42 -2.42
C ARG A 353 6.67 -24.22 -1.38
N ILE A 354 7.33 -23.54 -0.44
CA ILE A 354 8.12 -24.21 0.62
C ILE A 354 7.19 -24.95 1.59
N GLY A 355 6.03 -24.37 1.91
CA GLY A 355 5.10 -24.92 2.90
C GLY A 355 4.38 -26.20 2.46
N GLY A 356 4.54 -26.64 1.21
CA GLY A 356 3.91 -27.86 0.70
C GLY A 356 2.38 -27.85 0.76
N LYS A 357 1.76 -26.65 0.75
CA LYS A 357 0.31 -26.51 0.91
C LYS A 357 -0.42 -27.02 -0.33
N GLU A 358 -1.47 -27.80 -0.10
CA GLU A 358 -2.37 -28.26 -1.16
C GLU A 358 -3.28 -27.12 -1.65
N GLY A 359 -3.64 -27.15 -2.93
CA GLY A 359 -4.51 -26.16 -3.56
C GLY A 359 -3.77 -25.06 -4.32
N GLN A 360 -4.53 -24.07 -4.78
CA GLN A 360 -3.99 -22.97 -5.57
C GLN A 360 -3.22 -21.97 -4.70
N GLU A 361 -2.11 -21.45 -5.21
CA GLU A 361 -1.39 -20.33 -4.58
C GLU A 361 -2.38 -19.18 -4.29
N PRO A 362 -2.25 -18.46 -3.16
CA PRO A 362 -3.20 -17.43 -2.76
C PRO A 362 -3.15 -16.20 -3.66
N VAL A 363 -2.08 -16.05 -4.45
CA VAL A 363 -1.88 -14.96 -5.40
C VAL A 363 -2.26 -15.37 -6.83
N TRP A 364 -2.67 -14.40 -7.64
CA TRP A 364 -2.83 -14.61 -9.09
C TRP A 364 -1.50 -15.02 -9.74
N ALA A 365 -1.57 -15.85 -10.78
CA ALA A 365 -0.37 -16.41 -11.42
C ALA A 365 0.39 -15.38 -12.26
N SER A 366 -0.29 -14.34 -12.73
CA SER A 366 0.28 -13.29 -13.58
C SER A 366 -0.05 -11.88 -13.11
N LYS A 367 0.74 -10.93 -13.62
CA LYS A 367 0.47 -9.49 -13.42
C LYS A 367 -0.85 -9.10 -14.08
N GLU A 368 -1.15 -9.68 -15.24
CA GLU A 368 -2.36 -9.42 -16.04
C GLU A 368 -3.62 -9.82 -15.26
N GLU A 369 -3.61 -10.98 -14.60
CA GLU A 369 -4.70 -11.40 -13.71
C GLU A 369 -4.81 -10.50 -12.48
N THR A 370 -3.69 -10.09 -11.88
CA THR A 370 -3.70 -9.10 -10.78
C THR A 370 -4.27 -7.75 -11.23
N ASP A 371 -3.96 -7.32 -12.44
CA ASP A 371 -4.51 -6.10 -13.05
C ASP A 371 -6.01 -6.23 -13.31
N ALA A 372 -6.45 -7.38 -13.82
CA ALA A 372 -7.88 -7.68 -14.03
C ALA A 372 -8.65 -7.67 -12.69
N SER A 373 -8.12 -8.32 -11.66
CA SER A 373 -8.68 -8.33 -10.30
C SER A 373 -8.75 -6.91 -9.70
N PHE A 374 -7.70 -6.11 -9.87
CA PHE A 374 -7.71 -4.71 -9.42
C PHE A 374 -8.77 -3.90 -10.18
N ASN A 375 -8.83 -4.02 -11.50
CA ASN A 375 -9.78 -3.28 -12.33
C ASN A 375 -11.23 -3.72 -12.07
N TYR A 376 -11.48 -5.01 -11.78
CA TYR A 376 -12.77 -5.50 -11.29
C TYR A 376 -13.21 -4.72 -10.04
N GLY A 377 -12.30 -4.55 -9.07
CA GLY A 377 -12.59 -3.78 -7.86
C GLY A 377 -12.94 -2.31 -8.12
N VAL A 378 -12.22 -1.68 -9.05
CA VAL A 378 -12.51 -0.29 -9.47
C VAL A 378 -13.91 -0.18 -10.06
N GLU A 379 -14.24 -1.05 -11.03
CA GLU A 379 -15.54 -1.01 -11.70
C GLU A 379 -16.69 -1.35 -10.74
N LYS A 380 -16.55 -2.45 -9.99
CA LYS A 380 -17.54 -2.88 -9.01
C LYS A 380 -17.87 -1.76 -8.02
N MET A 381 -16.85 -1.06 -7.53
CA MET A 381 -17.11 0.01 -6.57
C MET A 381 -17.70 1.25 -7.15
N LEU A 382 -17.21 1.71 -8.29
CA LEU A 382 -17.76 2.92 -8.90
C LEU A 382 -19.22 2.68 -9.32
N SER A 383 -19.57 1.49 -9.83
CA SER A 383 -20.96 1.17 -10.13
C SER A 383 -21.82 1.13 -8.87
N THR A 384 -21.38 0.44 -7.80
CA THR A 384 -22.16 0.38 -6.55
C THR A 384 -22.31 1.74 -5.87
N ILE A 385 -21.28 2.59 -5.89
CA ILE A 385 -21.36 3.96 -5.38
C ILE A 385 -22.37 4.77 -6.20
N ALA A 386 -22.32 4.68 -7.53
CA ALA A 386 -23.26 5.37 -8.40
C ALA A 386 -24.71 4.92 -8.15
N ASP A 387 -24.94 3.61 -8.03
CA ASP A 387 -26.26 3.07 -7.71
C ASP A 387 -26.79 3.64 -6.38
N GLN A 388 -25.95 3.72 -5.35
CA GLN A 388 -26.34 4.33 -4.06
C GLN A 388 -26.60 5.83 -4.18
N VAL A 389 -25.72 6.58 -4.86
CA VAL A 389 -25.87 8.03 -5.04
C VAL A 389 -27.11 8.36 -5.85
N HIS A 390 -27.40 7.63 -6.93
CA HIS A 390 -28.59 7.84 -7.75
C HIS A 390 -29.89 7.47 -7.01
N SER A 391 -29.86 6.45 -6.16
CA SER A 391 -31.05 6.00 -5.42
C SER A 391 -31.33 6.79 -4.14
N THR A 392 -30.30 7.17 -3.38
CA THR A 392 -30.46 7.81 -2.06
C THR A 392 -29.82 9.18 -1.94
N GLY A 393 -29.18 9.68 -3.00
CA GLY A 393 -28.47 10.97 -3.00
C GLY A 393 -27.12 10.96 -2.28
N HIS A 394 -26.72 9.82 -1.71
CA HIS A 394 -25.46 9.65 -0.96
C HIS A 394 -24.97 8.20 -1.00
N SER A 395 -23.65 7.98 -0.87
CA SER A 395 -23.07 6.65 -0.73
C SER A 395 -22.69 6.36 0.72
N ARG A 396 -22.87 5.12 1.18
CA ARG A 396 -22.32 4.64 2.46
C ARG A 396 -20.94 3.99 2.29
N ILE A 397 -20.42 3.98 1.05
CA ILE A 397 -19.16 3.38 0.68
C ILE A 397 -18.16 4.47 0.29
N GLY A 398 -16.94 4.37 0.82
CA GLY A 398 -15.78 5.16 0.40
C GLY A 398 -14.64 4.25 -0.07
N ALA A 399 -14.03 4.57 -1.21
CA ALA A 399 -12.95 3.76 -1.78
C ALA A 399 -11.74 4.62 -2.13
N VAL A 400 -10.54 4.10 -1.87
CA VAL A 400 -9.27 4.64 -2.38
C VAL A 400 -8.60 3.62 -3.26
N PHE A 401 -8.43 3.95 -4.54
CA PHE A 401 -7.72 3.10 -5.51
C PHE A 401 -6.25 3.49 -5.55
N ALA A 402 -5.42 2.81 -4.74
CA ALA A 402 -3.99 3.09 -4.64
C ALA A 402 -3.21 2.40 -5.77
N THR A 403 -2.92 3.13 -6.85
CA THR A 403 -2.19 2.62 -8.01
C THR A 403 -1.35 3.70 -8.69
N HIS A 404 -0.20 3.29 -9.22
CA HIS A 404 0.61 4.11 -10.14
C HIS A 404 0.42 3.68 -11.61
N ASN A 405 -0.38 2.64 -11.88
CA ASN A 405 -0.65 2.17 -13.24
C ASN A 405 -1.65 3.11 -13.92
N SER A 406 -1.18 3.87 -14.91
CA SER A 406 -1.96 4.85 -15.67
C SER A 406 -3.19 4.24 -16.36
N ILE A 407 -3.12 2.99 -16.82
CA ILE A 407 -4.26 2.30 -17.46
C ILE A 407 -5.40 2.13 -16.45
N SER A 408 -5.09 1.70 -15.23
CA SER A 408 -6.10 1.57 -14.15
C SER A 408 -6.64 2.94 -13.71
N VAL A 409 -5.81 3.99 -13.72
CA VAL A 409 -6.24 5.36 -13.41
C VAL A 409 -7.21 5.87 -14.47
N ASP A 410 -6.83 5.77 -15.75
CA ASP A 410 -7.67 6.20 -16.88
C ASP A 410 -8.98 5.40 -16.94
N LEU A 411 -8.95 4.10 -16.60
CA LEU A 411 -10.17 3.29 -16.44
C LEU A 411 -11.09 3.87 -15.35
N GLY A 412 -10.55 4.18 -14.17
CA GLY A 412 -11.33 4.78 -13.09
C GLY A 412 -11.95 6.11 -13.48
N ILE A 413 -11.21 6.98 -14.18
CA ILE A 413 -11.73 8.26 -14.70
C ILE A 413 -12.88 8.03 -15.67
N LYS A 414 -12.71 7.15 -16.66
CA LYS A 414 -13.77 6.83 -17.63
C LYS A 414 -15.00 6.24 -16.96
N LEU A 415 -14.84 5.41 -15.94
CA LEU A 415 -15.95 4.83 -15.20
C LEU A 415 -16.69 5.88 -14.36
N MET A 416 -15.98 6.83 -13.75
CA MET A 416 -16.63 7.95 -13.06
C MET A 416 -17.47 8.80 -14.02
N GLU A 417 -16.95 9.09 -15.23
CA GLU A 417 -17.70 9.78 -16.29
C GLU A 417 -18.90 8.94 -16.75
N LYS A 418 -18.71 7.64 -16.99
CA LYS A 418 -19.76 6.69 -17.41
C LYS A 418 -20.91 6.60 -16.41
N TYR A 419 -20.61 6.68 -15.12
CA TYR A 419 -21.59 6.52 -14.05
C TYR A 419 -22.08 7.84 -13.45
N ASP A 420 -21.86 8.97 -14.15
CA ASP A 420 -22.31 10.31 -13.72
C ASP A 420 -21.81 10.73 -12.32
N LEU A 421 -20.68 10.14 -11.89
CA LEU A 421 -19.98 10.51 -10.66
C LEU A 421 -19.04 11.70 -10.87
N ALA A 422 -18.68 11.98 -12.14
CA ALA A 422 -17.72 13.02 -12.50
C ALA A 422 -17.99 13.57 -13.91
N GLU A 423 -17.87 14.89 -14.07
CA GLU A 423 -17.91 15.54 -15.39
C GLU A 423 -16.55 16.11 -15.79
N ARG A 424 -16.17 15.89 -17.05
CA ARG A 424 -14.93 16.43 -17.61
C ARG A 424 -15.08 17.90 -17.96
N LYS A 425 -14.42 18.79 -17.21
CA LYS A 425 -14.37 20.20 -17.58
C LYS A 425 -13.42 20.42 -18.76
N THR A 426 -13.96 20.75 -19.92
CA THR A 426 -13.20 21.29 -21.04
C THR A 426 -12.83 22.74 -20.74
N GLY A 427 -11.59 23.01 -20.30
CA GLY A 427 -11.16 24.40 -20.12
C GLY A 427 -9.99 24.68 -19.18
N ASN A 428 -9.42 23.69 -18.49
CA ASN A 428 -8.15 23.91 -17.78
C ASN A 428 -7.31 22.63 -17.77
N GLU A 429 -6.06 22.77 -18.19
CA GLU A 429 -5.10 21.72 -18.48
C GLU A 429 -4.52 21.04 -17.22
N ARG A 430 -5.32 20.84 -16.17
CA ARG A 430 -4.93 20.09 -14.98
C ARG A 430 -6.09 19.23 -14.49
N LEU A 431 -5.82 17.92 -14.42
CA LEU A 431 -6.68 16.92 -13.75
C LEU A 431 -6.93 17.36 -12.30
#